data_AF-A0A356TN88-F1
#
_entry.id   AF-A0A356TN88-F1
#
_cell.length_a   1.000
_cell.length_b   1.000
_cell.length_c   1.000
_cell.angle_alpha   90.00
_cell.angle_beta   90.00
_cell.angle_gamma   90.00
#
_symmetry.space_group_name_H-M   'P 1'
#
loop_
_entity.id
_entity.type
_entity.pdbx_description
1 polymer ?
#
loop_
_entity_poly.entity_id
_entity_poly.type
_entity_poly.pdbx_seq_one_letter_code
_entity_poly.pdbx_strand_id
1 'polypeptide(L)'
;RSYVRRQGHLDHQDVLAIEKRFELSVGPFTVLGFIDRVDRVDDETVEVIDYKTNRMLFTREEVDTSLQMSLYHLAARQLWPWAKKVRLTFDMLRHDIRMTTERDEEQLAAARAYVETMGRMTEEAREFPARLNSNCVYCDHRQDCPTYAAALRGERTVVCEDIEDLELVAQEREEVARLAKVLYARKRELEGVLKSRLEDQDELVLGGVRYRMFNAASKEYPLERTLSALASATGETPEALLAQVGSIDKKSLDALVKKLAKSIGKDRATLLKAELDAIAEKRFSQRFWAKEVA
;
A
#
# COMPACT_ATOMS: atom_id res chain seq x y z
N ARG A 1 -10.57 -4.99 -19.48
CA ARG A 1 -10.19 -4.88 -20.92
C ARG A 1 -8.68 -4.78 -21.14
N SER A 2 -7.88 -4.22 -20.22
CA SER A 2 -6.40 -4.27 -20.30
C SER A 2 -5.87 -5.68 -20.02
N TYR A 3 -6.32 -6.33 -18.94
CA TYR A 3 -5.89 -7.68 -18.54
C TYR A 3 -5.90 -8.71 -19.68
N VAL A 4 -7.05 -8.87 -20.36
CA VAL A 4 -7.20 -9.84 -21.47
C VAL A 4 -6.25 -9.52 -22.63
N ARG A 5 -6.00 -8.23 -22.91
CA ARG A 5 -5.06 -7.82 -23.96
C ARG A 5 -3.61 -8.14 -23.57
N ARG A 6 -3.23 -7.91 -22.32
CA ARG A 6 -1.89 -8.23 -21.80
C ARG A 6 -1.63 -9.74 -21.72
N GLN A 7 -2.65 -10.54 -21.40
CA GLN A 7 -2.53 -12.01 -21.44
C GLN A 7 -2.20 -12.53 -22.85
N GLY A 8 -2.62 -11.81 -23.89
CA GLY A 8 -2.39 -12.25 -25.26
C GLY A 8 -3.17 -13.52 -25.61
N HIS A 9 -2.61 -14.34 -26.50
CA HIS A 9 -3.14 -15.66 -26.80
C HIS A 9 -2.69 -16.64 -25.73
N LEU A 10 -3.66 -17.26 -25.06
CA LEU A 10 -3.43 -18.30 -24.07
C LEU A 10 -3.93 -19.62 -24.64
N ASP A 11 -3.04 -20.57 -24.87
CA ASP A 11 -3.47 -21.94 -25.14
C ASP A 11 -3.97 -22.56 -23.84
N HIS A 12 -5.22 -23.00 -23.85
CA HIS A 12 -5.81 -23.74 -22.74
C HIS A 12 -5.02 -25.00 -22.35
N GLN A 13 -4.24 -25.59 -23.26
CA GLN A 13 -3.40 -26.76 -22.98
C GLN A 13 -2.20 -26.42 -22.08
N ASP A 14 -1.77 -25.16 -22.10
CA ASP A 14 -0.69 -24.68 -21.24
C ASP A 14 -1.20 -24.32 -19.84
N VAL A 15 -2.51 -24.25 -19.60
CA VAL A 15 -3.06 -24.04 -18.26
C VAL A 15 -3.18 -25.38 -17.54
N LEU A 16 -2.23 -25.66 -16.64
CA LEU A 16 -2.16 -26.94 -15.92
C LEU A 16 -3.21 -27.05 -14.82
N ALA A 17 -3.51 -25.95 -14.14
CA ALA A 17 -4.54 -25.94 -13.10
C ALA A 17 -5.05 -24.53 -12.76
N ILE A 18 -6.26 -24.49 -12.19
CA ILE A 18 -6.90 -23.31 -11.61
C ILE A 18 -7.47 -23.71 -10.24
N GLU A 19 -7.34 -22.85 -9.22
CA GLU A 19 -7.79 -23.10 -7.83
C GLU A 19 -7.31 -24.46 -7.28
N LYS A 20 -6.03 -24.77 -7.52
CA LYS A 20 -5.47 -26.08 -7.22
C LYS A 20 -5.18 -26.21 -5.73
N ARG A 21 -5.97 -27.04 -5.04
CA ARG A 21 -5.66 -27.48 -3.67
C ARG A 21 -4.32 -28.22 -3.63
N PHE A 22 -3.53 -27.94 -2.60
CA PHE A 22 -2.34 -28.72 -2.23
C PHE A 22 -2.30 -29.01 -0.73
N GLU A 23 -1.50 -30.01 -0.39
CA GLU A 23 -1.17 -30.40 0.98
C GLU A 23 0.34 -30.61 1.06
N LEU A 24 1.00 -29.91 1.98
CA LEU A 24 2.43 -29.99 2.20
C LEU A 24 2.72 -30.48 3.62
N SER A 25 3.44 -31.59 3.72
CA SER A 25 3.99 -32.03 5.00
C SER A 25 5.21 -31.19 5.38
N VAL A 26 5.18 -30.58 6.56
CA VAL A 26 6.25 -29.76 7.14
C VAL A 26 6.45 -30.21 8.59
N GLY A 27 7.45 -31.06 8.81
CA GLY A 27 7.65 -31.71 10.11
C GLY A 27 6.41 -32.53 10.51
N PRO A 28 5.86 -32.34 11.73
CA PRO A 28 4.64 -33.01 12.17
C PRO A 28 3.35 -32.33 11.67
N PHE A 29 3.45 -31.22 10.93
CA PHE A 29 2.31 -30.42 10.50
C PHE A 29 1.99 -30.62 9.02
N THR A 30 0.73 -30.35 8.67
CA THR A 30 0.27 -30.29 7.28
C THR A 30 -0.18 -28.87 6.95
N VAL A 31 0.45 -28.25 5.96
CA VAL A 31 0.02 -26.97 5.40
C VAL A 31 -0.94 -27.24 4.26
N LEU A 32 -2.13 -26.66 4.35
CA LEU A 32 -3.17 -26.73 3.32
C LEU A 32 -3.27 -25.38 2.61
N GLY A 33 -3.43 -25.39 1.30
CA GLY A 33 -3.62 -24.17 0.52
C GLY A 33 -4.20 -24.43 -0.86
N PHE A 34 -4.42 -23.34 -1.59
CA PHE A 34 -4.92 -23.32 -2.96
C PHE A 34 -4.05 -22.41 -3.80
N ILE A 35 -3.67 -22.85 -4.99
CA ILE A 35 -2.95 -22.03 -5.97
C ILE A 35 -3.96 -21.51 -6.99
N ASP A 36 -4.08 -20.19 -7.15
CA ASP A 36 -5.05 -19.57 -8.07
C ASP A 36 -4.92 -20.12 -9.50
N ARG A 37 -3.70 -20.18 -10.03
CA ARG A 37 -3.43 -20.70 -11.38
C ARG A 37 -2.00 -21.20 -11.54
N VAL A 38 -1.84 -22.25 -12.35
CA VAL A 38 -0.54 -22.78 -12.76
C VAL A 38 -0.51 -22.98 -14.27
N ASP A 39 0.50 -22.42 -14.91
CA ASP A 39 0.76 -22.56 -16.34
C ASP A 39 2.03 -23.37 -16.60
N ARG A 40 2.03 -24.13 -17.69
CA ARG A 40 3.24 -24.69 -18.30
C ARG A 40 3.90 -23.59 -19.12
N VAL A 41 5.17 -23.32 -18.83
CA VAL A 41 5.95 -22.36 -19.61
C VAL A 41 6.72 -23.07 -20.72
N ASP A 42 7.29 -24.22 -20.40
CA ASP A 42 8.02 -25.07 -21.34
C ASP A 42 8.06 -26.53 -20.81
N ASP A 43 8.92 -27.37 -21.37
CA ASP A 43 9.04 -28.78 -20.99
C ASP A 43 9.62 -29.00 -19.58
N GLU A 44 10.26 -27.99 -18.98
CA GLU A 44 10.94 -28.10 -17.69
C GLU A 44 10.49 -27.05 -16.67
N THR A 45 9.57 -26.17 -17.05
CA THR A 45 9.20 -24.98 -16.25
C THR A 45 7.69 -24.85 -16.09
N VAL A 46 7.27 -24.62 -14.86
CA VAL A 46 5.91 -24.15 -14.53
C VAL A 46 5.95 -22.73 -13.97
N GLU A 47 4.89 -21.96 -14.22
CA GLU A 47 4.65 -20.66 -13.61
C GLU A 47 3.41 -20.73 -12.70
N VAL A 48 3.60 -20.46 -11.42
CA VAL A 48 2.52 -20.26 -10.46
C VAL A 48 2.14 -18.78 -10.48
N ILE A 49 0.87 -18.49 -10.75
CA ILE A 49 0.33 -17.14 -10.79
C ILE A 49 -0.68 -16.98 -9.66
N ASP A 50 -0.48 -15.95 -8.84
CA ASP A 50 -1.40 -15.54 -7.76
C ASP A 50 -1.91 -14.13 -8.07
N TYR A 51 -3.23 -13.97 -8.08
CA TYR A 51 -3.89 -12.72 -8.48
C TYR A 51 -4.05 -11.79 -7.28
N LYS A 52 -3.50 -10.58 -7.39
CA LYS A 52 -3.54 -9.59 -6.31
C LYS A 52 -4.27 -8.33 -6.72
N THR A 53 -5.16 -7.86 -5.86
CA THR A 53 -5.94 -6.63 -6.04
C THR A 53 -5.54 -5.54 -5.04
N ASN A 54 -4.33 -5.62 -4.48
CA ASN A 54 -3.79 -4.63 -3.55
C ASN A 54 -3.75 -3.24 -4.20
N ARG A 55 -3.96 -2.19 -3.39
CA ARG A 55 -3.87 -0.78 -3.82
C ARG A 55 -2.42 -0.30 -3.98
N MET A 56 -1.52 -0.93 -3.24
CA MET A 56 -0.08 -0.68 -3.28
C MET A 56 0.59 -1.90 -3.91
N LEU A 57 1.66 -1.66 -4.67
CA LEU A 57 2.56 -2.72 -5.11
C LEU A 57 3.39 -3.22 -3.92
N PHE A 58 3.78 -4.49 -3.99
CA PHE A 58 4.81 -5.02 -3.10
C PHE A 58 6.16 -4.40 -3.46
N THR A 59 7.07 -4.31 -2.49
CA THR A 59 8.48 -4.02 -2.77
C THR A 59 9.14 -5.25 -3.39
N ARG A 60 10.32 -5.08 -4.01
CA ARG A 60 11.05 -6.23 -4.58
C ARG A 60 11.41 -7.25 -3.49
N GLU A 61 11.86 -6.76 -2.34
CA GLU A 61 12.21 -7.59 -1.18
C GLU A 61 11.01 -8.39 -0.66
N GLU A 62 9.82 -7.77 -0.56
CA GLU A 62 8.59 -8.48 -0.14
C GLU A 62 8.23 -9.63 -1.08
N VAL A 63 8.42 -9.45 -2.39
CA VAL A 63 8.16 -10.51 -3.37
C VAL A 63 9.23 -11.62 -3.27
N ASP A 64 10.50 -11.26 -3.15
CA ASP A 64 11.62 -12.22 -3.10
C ASP A 64 11.69 -13.00 -1.79
N THR A 65 11.13 -12.47 -0.71
CA THR A 65 11.11 -13.12 0.61
C THR A 65 9.72 -13.66 1.01
N SER A 66 8.72 -13.52 0.13
CA SER A 66 7.35 -13.97 0.41
C SER A 66 7.28 -15.45 0.78
N LEU A 67 6.81 -15.73 2.00
CA LEU A 67 6.55 -17.07 2.51
C LEU A 67 5.48 -17.80 1.69
N GLN A 68 4.42 -17.09 1.28
CA GLN A 68 3.34 -17.65 0.45
C GLN A 68 3.91 -18.23 -0.84
N MET A 69 4.79 -17.47 -1.51
CA MET A 69 5.43 -17.89 -2.75
C MET A 69 6.39 -19.07 -2.54
N SER A 70 7.12 -19.10 -1.43
CA SER A 70 7.94 -20.27 -1.08
C SER A 70 7.10 -21.53 -0.87
N LEU A 71 5.93 -21.43 -0.21
CA LEU A 71 5.02 -22.56 -0.04
C LEU A 71 4.42 -23.03 -1.38
N TYR A 72 4.04 -22.10 -2.25
CA TYR A 72 3.58 -22.44 -3.60
C TYR A 72 4.66 -23.13 -4.42
N HIS A 73 5.92 -22.71 -4.31
CA HIS A 73 7.04 -23.41 -4.95
C HIS A 73 7.14 -24.87 -4.48
N LEU A 74 7.10 -25.10 -3.17
CA LEU A 74 7.15 -26.45 -2.60
C LEU A 74 5.98 -27.30 -3.09
N ALA A 75 4.77 -26.74 -3.12
CA ALA A 75 3.57 -27.40 -3.64
C ALA A 75 3.73 -27.74 -5.13
N ALA A 76 4.26 -26.81 -5.92
CA ALA A 76 4.46 -27.01 -7.34
C ALA A 76 5.45 -28.16 -7.62
N ARG A 77 6.56 -28.27 -6.87
CA ARG A 77 7.50 -29.41 -7.01
C ARG A 77 6.86 -30.76 -6.69
N GLN A 78 5.93 -30.80 -5.75
CA GLN A 78 5.20 -32.03 -5.41
C GLN A 78 4.15 -32.40 -6.47
N LEU A 79 3.42 -31.40 -6.97
CA LEU A 79 2.32 -31.60 -7.92
C LEU A 79 2.80 -31.82 -9.37
N TRP A 80 3.91 -31.19 -9.76
CA TRP A 80 4.50 -31.27 -11.09
C TRP A 80 5.99 -31.63 -11.00
N PRO A 81 6.33 -32.87 -10.59
CA PRO A 81 7.72 -33.28 -10.34
C PRO A 81 8.62 -33.31 -11.60
N TRP A 82 8.03 -33.23 -12.80
CA TRP A 82 8.76 -33.09 -14.05
C TRP A 82 9.35 -31.69 -14.23
N ALA A 83 8.78 -30.67 -13.58
CA ALA A 83 9.25 -29.29 -13.68
C ALA A 83 10.52 -29.10 -12.83
N LYS A 84 11.62 -28.77 -13.49
CA LYS A 84 12.91 -28.46 -12.86
C LYS A 84 12.94 -27.02 -12.35
N LYS A 85 12.14 -26.13 -12.92
CA LYS A 85 12.04 -24.71 -12.56
C LYS A 85 10.61 -24.35 -12.20
N VAL A 86 10.47 -23.56 -11.15
CA VAL A 86 9.18 -22.98 -10.74
C VAL A 86 9.33 -21.47 -10.67
N ARG A 87 8.63 -20.80 -11.58
CA ARG A 87 8.47 -19.35 -11.59
C ARG A 87 7.25 -18.97 -10.76
N LEU A 88 7.36 -17.89 -10.01
CA LEU A 88 6.34 -17.45 -9.07
C LEU A 88 5.96 -16.01 -9.40
N THR A 89 4.68 -15.74 -9.61
CA THR A 89 4.23 -14.42 -10.08
C THR A 89 3.05 -13.92 -9.27
N PHE A 90 3.20 -12.74 -8.66
CA PHE A 90 2.05 -11.93 -8.30
C PHE A 90 1.59 -11.13 -9.51
N ASP A 91 0.35 -11.32 -9.93
CA ASP A 91 -0.28 -10.51 -10.98
C ASP A 91 -1.14 -9.41 -10.34
N MET A 92 -0.58 -8.19 -10.32
CA MET A 92 -1.14 -7.02 -9.65
C MET A 92 -2.22 -6.36 -10.51
N LEU A 93 -3.44 -6.90 -10.47
CA LEU A 93 -4.54 -6.57 -11.38
C LEU A 93 -4.91 -5.08 -11.41
N ARG A 94 -4.82 -4.36 -10.28
CA ARG A 94 -5.11 -2.91 -10.22
C ARG A 94 -4.09 -2.05 -10.97
N HIS A 95 -2.87 -2.56 -11.11
CA HIS A 95 -1.73 -1.83 -11.67
C HIS A 95 -1.31 -2.36 -13.05
N ASP A 96 -1.90 -3.47 -13.50
CA ASP A 96 -1.57 -4.15 -14.74
C ASP A 96 -0.09 -4.59 -14.82
N ILE A 97 0.54 -4.85 -13.67
CA ILE A 97 1.95 -5.25 -13.53
C ILE A 97 2.05 -6.69 -13.02
N ARG A 98 3.02 -7.45 -13.54
CA ARG A 98 3.42 -8.75 -12.99
C ARG A 98 4.72 -8.62 -12.23
N MET A 99 4.78 -9.20 -11.05
CA MET A 99 5.97 -9.24 -10.19
C MET A 99 6.42 -10.68 -10.03
N THR A 100 7.48 -11.04 -10.74
CA THR A 100 7.96 -12.43 -10.84
C THR A 100 9.23 -12.65 -10.02
N THR A 101 9.32 -13.82 -9.39
CA THR A 101 10.46 -14.27 -8.60
C THR A 101 10.65 -15.79 -8.73
N GLU A 102 11.76 -16.28 -8.25
CA GLU A 102 12.10 -17.71 -8.16
C GLU A 102 12.58 -18.01 -6.73
N ARG A 103 12.81 -19.29 -6.40
CA ARG A 103 13.35 -19.68 -5.10
C ARG A 103 14.53 -20.62 -5.26
N ASP A 104 15.56 -20.39 -4.45
CA ASP A 104 16.65 -21.34 -4.25
C ASP A 104 16.34 -22.31 -3.10
N GLU A 105 17.16 -23.37 -2.97
CA GLU A 105 16.97 -24.40 -1.94
C GLU A 105 17.12 -23.85 -0.51
N GLU A 106 17.93 -22.82 -0.30
CA GLU A 106 18.12 -22.20 1.02
C GLU A 106 16.85 -21.48 1.46
N GLN A 107 16.24 -20.69 0.57
CA GLN A 107 14.97 -20.00 0.81
C GLN A 107 13.82 -20.99 1.07
N LEU A 108 13.81 -22.12 0.36
CA LEU A 108 12.82 -23.18 0.57
C LEU A 108 13.01 -23.90 1.91
N ALA A 109 14.26 -24.18 2.30
CA ALA A 109 14.58 -24.76 3.60
C ALA A 109 14.21 -23.80 4.74
N ALA A 110 14.53 -22.51 4.60
CA ALA A 110 14.15 -21.47 5.56
C ALA A 110 12.63 -21.36 5.71
N ALA A 111 11.88 -21.39 4.60
CA ALA A 111 10.41 -21.38 4.64
C ALA A 111 9.83 -22.60 5.38
N ARG A 112 10.37 -23.81 5.14
CA ARG A 112 9.96 -25.02 5.88
C ARG A 112 10.25 -24.90 7.36
N ALA A 113 11.47 -24.51 7.74
CA ALA A 113 11.86 -24.35 9.13
C ALA A 113 11.03 -23.28 9.85
N TYR A 114 10.74 -22.16 9.17
CA TYR A 114 9.88 -21.11 9.70
C TYR A 114 8.47 -21.63 10.01
N VAL A 115 7.84 -22.31 9.05
CA VAL A 115 6.48 -22.84 9.22
C VAL A 115 6.41 -23.92 10.29
N GLU A 116 7.40 -24.81 10.34
CA GLU A 116 7.47 -25.84 11.38
C GLU A 116 7.62 -25.24 12.78
N THR A 117 8.46 -24.21 12.90
CA THR A 117 8.66 -23.48 14.17
C THR A 117 7.40 -22.75 14.58
N MET A 118 6.72 -22.08 13.66
CA MET A 118 5.44 -21.43 13.92
C MET A 118 4.37 -22.44 14.35
N GLY A 119 4.31 -23.61 13.71
CA GLY A 119 3.41 -24.70 14.09
C GLY A 119 3.66 -25.17 15.52
N ARG A 120 4.92 -25.48 15.88
CA ARG A 120 5.30 -25.87 17.25
C ARG A 120 4.95 -24.80 18.27
N MET A 121 5.33 -23.55 18.01
CA MET A 121 5.02 -22.43 18.90
C MET A 121 3.51 -22.30 19.13
N THR A 122 2.69 -22.55 18.10
CA THR A 122 1.24 -22.46 18.20
C THR A 122 0.65 -23.61 19.02
N GLU A 123 1.11 -24.84 18.82
CA GLU A 123 0.65 -26.01 19.61
C GLU A 123 1.09 -25.94 21.08
N GLU A 124 2.30 -25.46 21.36
CA GLU A 124 2.86 -25.41 22.71
C GLU A 124 2.37 -24.20 23.51
N ALA A 125 1.94 -23.13 22.83
CA ALA A 125 1.47 -21.92 23.47
C ALA A 125 0.18 -22.17 24.28
N ARG A 126 0.23 -21.77 25.56
CA ARG A 126 -0.96 -21.76 26.44
C ARG A 126 -1.69 -20.43 26.44
N GLU A 127 -1.01 -19.38 25.99
CA GLU A 127 -1.51 -18.01 26.00
C GLU A 127 -1.17 -17.31 24.69
N PHE A 128 -2.12 -16.51 24.19
CA PHE A 128 -1.97 -15.73 22.96
C PHE A 128 -2.20 -14.25 23.28
N PRO A 129 -1.27 -13.60 24.01
CA PRO A 129 -1.45 -12.22 24.42
C PRO A 129 -1.52 -11.32 23.19
N ALA A 130 -2.53 -10.44 23.17
CA ALA A 130 -2.71 -9.49 22.08
C ALA A 130 -1.55 -8.47 22.07
N ARG A 131 -0.85 -8.38 20.93
CA ARG A 131 0.25 -7.43 20.73
C ARG A 131 -0.20 -6.28 19.84
N LEU A 132 0.04 -5.05 20.29
CA LEU A 132 -0.23 -3.87 19.48
C LEU A 132 0.68 -3.87 18.25
N ASN A 133 0.10 -3.76 17.07
CA ASN A 133 0.83 -3.68 15.82
C ASN A 133 0.08 -2.82 14.78
N SER A 134 0.70 -2.62 13.63
CA SER A 134 0.16 -1.76 12.57
C SER A 134 -1.15 -2.28 11.96
N ASN A 135 -1.50 -3.55 12.15
CA ASN A 135 -2.71 -4.17 11.61
C ASN A 135 -3.90 -4.10 12.56
N CYS A 136 -3.73 -3.69 13.81
CA CYS A 136 -4.82 -3.64 14.79
C CYS A 136 -6.03 -2.79 14.34
N VAL A 137 -5.81 -1.76 13.53
CA VAL A 137 -6.90 -0.93 12.98
C VAL A 137 -7.83 -1.67 12.01
N TYR A 138 -7.37 -2.80 11.46
CA TYR A 138 -8.13 -3.66 10.54
C TYR A 138 -8.54 -4.99 11.19
N CYS A 139 -8.24 -5.19 12.48
CA CYS A 139 -8.55 -6.44 13.16
C CYS A 139 -10.05 -6.54 13.47
N ASP A 140 -10.67 -7.66 13.10
CA ASP A 140 -12.09 -7.91 13.35
C ASP A 140 -12.41 -8.02 14.85
N HIS A 141 -11.45 -8.45 15.67
CA HIS A 141 -11.59 -8.59 17.12
C HIS A 141 -11.21 -7.33 17.91
N ARG A 142 -10.95 -6.20 17.24
CA ARG A 142 -10.45 -4.98 17.92
C ARG A 142 -11.42 -4.39 18.96
N GLN A 143 -12.73 -4.65 18.82
CA GLN A 143 -13.75 -4.13 19.75
C GLN A 143 -13.60 -4.72 21.15
N ASP A 144 -13.27 -6.01 21.25
CA ASP A 144 -13.11 -6.72 22.52
C ASP A 144 -11.65 -6.91 22.93
N CYS A 145 -10.70 -6.30 22.20
CA CYS A 145 -9.28 -6.44 22.45
C CYS A 145 -8.80 -5.47 23.55
N PRO A 146 -8.34 -5.96 24.72
CA PRO A 146 -7.91 -5.09 25.82
C PRO A 146 -6.70 -4.24 25.44
N THR A 147 -5.75 -4.78 24.67
CA THR A 147 -4.58 -4.04 24.16
C THR A 147 -4.99 -2.90 23.23
N TYR A 148 -6.02 -3.10 22.40
CA TYR A 148 -6.55 -2.04 21.54
C TYR A 148 -7.28 -0.96 22.35
N ALA A 149 -8.05 -1.36 23.36
CA ALA A 149 -8.71 -0.43 24.26
C ALA A 149 -7.71 0.42 25.07
N ALA A 150 -6.61 -0.17 25.55
CA ALA A 150 -5.50 0.55 26.18
C ALA A 150 -4.86 1.56 25.21
N ALA A 151 -4.61 1.14 23.96
CA ALA A 151 -4.08 2.03 22.93
C ALA A 151 -5.00 3.23 22.63
N LEU A 152 -6.33 3.02 22.65
CA LEU A 152 -7.31 4.11 22.51
C LEU A 152 -7.30 5.09 23.69
N ARG A 153 -6.91 4.65 24.88
CA ARG A 153 -6.69 5.50 26.06
C ARG A 153 -5.34 6.22 26.05
N GLY A 154 -4.47 5.91 25.08
CA GLY A 154 -3.14 6.49 24.99
C GLY A 154 -2.16 5.94 26.02
N GLU A 155 -2.42 4.75 26.57
CA GLU A 155 -1.48 4.07 27.45
C GLU A 155 -0.18 3.76 26.69
N ARG A 156 0.95 4.03 27.33
CA ARG A 156 2.31 3.79 26.81
C ARG A 156 3.06 2.89 27.77
N THR A 157 3.85 1.98 27.22
CA THR A 157 4.68 1.05 27.97
C THR A 157 6.17 1.40 27.90
N VAL A 158 6.57 2.17 26.87
CA VAL A 158 7.94 2.64 26.68
C VAL A 158 7.95 4.16 26.82
N VAL A 159 8.85 4.66 27.67
CA VAL A 159 9.10 6.10 27.85
C VAL A 159 10.61 6.31 27.83
N CYS A 160 11.09 7.11 26.89
CA CYS A 160 12.49 7.48 26.78
C CYS A 160 12.76 8.72 27.65
N GLU A 161 13.52 8.53 28.73
CA GLU A 161 13.99 9.64 29.59
C GLU A 161 15.31 10.24 29.10
N ASP A 162 16.13 9.44 28.41
CA ASP A 162 17.43 9.83 27.87
C ASP A 162 17.45 9.69 26.34
N ILE A 163 17.53 10.83 25.65
CA ILE A 163 17.54 10.90 24.18
C ILE A 163 18.84 10.41 23.55
N GLU A 164 19.90 10.17 24.34
CA GLU A 164 21.14 9.58 23.87
C GLU A 164 21.02 8.04 23.73
N ASP A 165 20.07 7.40 24.42
CA ASP A 165 19.73 5.99 24.21
C ASP A 165 18.88 5.82 22.95
N LEU A 166 19.56 5.70 21.80
CA LEU A 166 18.92 5.58 20.50
C LEU A 166 18.02 4.35 20.35
N GLU A 167 18.28 3.28 21.09
CA GLU A 167 17.45 2.07 21.05
C GLU A 167 16.11 2.34 21.75
N LEU A 168 16.14 2.98 22.92
CA LEU A 168 14.93 3.37 23.63
C LEU A 168 14.13 4.45 22.88
N VAL A 169 14.82 5.41 22.26
CA VAL A 169 14.19 6.41 21.36
C VAL A 169 13.44 5.70 20.22
N ALA A 170 14.07 4.72 19.57
CA ALA A 170 13.44 3.97 18.48
C ALA A 170 12.21 3.20 18.97
N GLN A 171 12.29 2.55 20.13
CA GLN A 171 11.18 1.80 20.71
C GLN A 171 9.98 2.69 21.06
N GLU A 172 10.19 3.82 21.75
CA GLU A 172 9.10 4.76 22.04
C GLU A 172 8.52 5.34 20.74
N ARG A 173 9.35 5.71 19.77
CA ARG A 173 8.88 6.21 18.47
C ARG A 173 7.95 5.21 17.79
N GLU A 174 8.30 3.92 17.76
CA GLU A 174 7.48 2.88 17.15
C GLU A 174 6.16 2.66 17.91
N GLU A 175 6.19 2.69 19.25
CA GLU A 175 4.97 2.61 20.06
C GLU A 175 4.05 3.79 19.77
N VAL A 176 4.58 5.02 19.81
CA VAL A 176 3.82 6.25 19.52
C VAL A 176 3.27 6.23 18.10
N ALA A 177 4.03 5.75 17.10
CA ALA A 177 3.55 5.63 15.72
C ALA A 177 2.35 4.69 15.60
N ARG A 178 2.36 3.56 16.33
CA ARG A 178 1.23 2.61 16.37
C ARG A 178 0.02 3.23 17.08
N LEU A 179 0.22 3.87 18.22
CA LEU A 179 -0.83 4.58 18.96
C LEU A 179 -1.46 5.68 18.11
N ALA A 180 -0.65 6.51 17.44
CA ALA A 180 -1.13 7.54 16.52
C ALA A 180 -2.00 6.93 15.42
N LYS A 181 -1.58 5.82 14.80
CA LYS A 181 -2.38 5.12 13.78
C LYS A 181 -3.74 4.69 14.32
N VAL A 182 -3.78 4.15 15.55
CA VAL A 182 -5.02 3.75 16.23
C VAL A 182 -5.92 4.95 16.49
N LEU A 183 -5.39 6.03 17.07
CA LEU A 183 -6.14 7.24 17.37
C LEU A 183 -6.66 7.94 16.10
N TYR A 184 -5.86 8.01 15.03
CA TYR A 184 -6.31 8.54 13.74
C TYR A 184 -7.40 7.68 13.09
N ALA A 185 -7.29 6.34 13.20
CA ALA A 185 -8.35 5.45 12.73
C ALA A 185 -9.65 5.71 13.51
N ARG A 186 -9.58 5.79 14.84
CA ARG A 186 -10.75 6.09 15.67
C ARG A 186 -11.35 7.46 15.37
N LYS A 187 -10.52 8.49 15.19
CA LYS A 187 -10.96 9.82 14.77
C LYS A 187 -11.71 9.75 13.44
N ARG A 188 -11.21 9.03 12.44
CA ARG A 188 -11.89 8.87 11.15
C ARG A 188 -13.24 8.16 11.28
N GLU A 189 -13.37 7.17 12.14
CA GLU A 189 -14.65 6.50 12.41
C GLU A 189 -15.67 7.48 13.01
N LEU A 190 -15.26 8.22 14.03
CA LEU A 190 -16.13 9.23 14.68
C LEU A 190 -16.53 10.34 13.71
N GLU A 191 -15.58 10.82 12.89
CA GLU A 191 -15.91 11.76 11.82
C GLU A 191 -16.87 11.17 10.79
N GLY A 192 -16.79 9.87 10.49
CA GLY A 192 -17.75 9.19 9.61
C GLY A 192 -19.18 9.29 10.14
N VAL A 193 -19.35 9.08 11.46
CA VAL A 193 -20.65 9.26 12.13
C VAL A 193 -21.15 10.70 12.01
N LEU A 194 -20.29 11.68 12.28
CA LEU A 194 -20.66 13.10 12.17
C LEU A 194 -20.99 13.50 10.72
N LYS A 195 -20.21 13.05 9.75
CA LYS A 195 -20.42 13.29 8.32
C LYS A 195 -21.76 12.75 7.85
N SER A 196 -22.12 11.53 8.25
CA SER A 196 -23.43 10.94 7.91
C SER A 196 -24.60 11.79 8.44
N ARG A 197 -24.47 12.40 9.63
CA ARG A 197 -25.50 13.31 10.16
C ARG A 197 -25.55 14.65 9.42
N LEU A 198 -24.42 15.10 8.89
CA LEU A 198 -24.32 16.32 8.07
C LEU A 198 -24.81 16.12 6.61
N GLU A 199 -25.24 14.92 6.23
CA GLU A 199 -25.93 14.70 4.94
C GLU A 199 -27.34 15.31 4.96
N ASP A 200 -28.00 15.26 6.13
CA ASP A 200 -29.35 15.79 6.33
C ASP A 200 -29.37 17.18 7.02
N GLN A 201 -28.21 17.65 7.52
CA GLN A 201 -28.10 18.89 8.30
C GLN A 201 -26.88 19.71 7.87
N ASP A 202 -27.05 21.02 7.71
CA ASP A 202 -25.95 21.90 7.28
C ASP A 202 -24.90 22.15 8.37
N GLU A 203 -25.25 21.97 9.64
CA GLU A 203 -24.38 22.25 10.79
C GLU A 203 -24.74 21.38 12.00
N LEU A 204 -23.72 20.95 12.74
CA LEU A 204 -23.86 20.39 14.08
C LEU A 204 -23.04 21.21 15.07
N VAL A 205 -23.59 21.52 16.24
CA VAL A 205 -22.84 22.11 17.37
C VAL A 205 -22.92 21.16 18.54
N LEU A 206 -21.84 20.41 18.80
CA LEU A 206 -21.78 19.34 19.79
C LEU A 206 -20.46 19.41 20.54
N GLY A 207 -20.47 19.20 21.86
CA GLY A 207 -19.24 19.16 22.68
C GLY A 207 -18.37 20.42 22.60
N GLY A 208 -18.98 21.61 22.40
CA GLY A 208 -18.25 22.87 22.24
C GLY A 208 -17.62 23.09 20.86
N VAL A 209 -17.90 22.21 19.89
CA VAL A 209 -17.34 22.27 18.54
C VAL A 209 -18.46 22.36 17.51
N ARG A 210 -18.29 23.26 16.53
CA ARG A 210 -19.12 23.37 15.33
C ARG A 210 -18.55 22.50 14.23
N TYR A 211 -19.39 21.66 13.62
CA TYR A 211 -19.07 20.78 12.51
C TYR A 211 -19.89 21.13 11.27
N ARG A 212 -19.23 21.14 10.11
CA ARG A 212 -19.88 21.41 8.81
C ARG A 212 -19.18 20.69 7.66
N MET A 213 -19.94 20.44 6.59
CA MET A 213 -19.41 20.05 5.29
C MET A 213 -19.29 21.28 4.40
N PHE A 214 -18.16 21.43 3.70
CA PHE A 214 -17.98 22.50 2.71
C PHE A 214 -17.42 21.97 1.40
N ASN A 215 -17.86 22.56 0.29
CA ASN A 215 -17.27 22.31 -1.01
C ASN A 215 -15.99 23.14 -1.15
N ALA A 216 -14.84 22.47 -1.15
CA ALA A 216 -13.57 23.08 -1.47
C ALA A 216 -13.25 22.87 -2.94
N ALA A 217 -13.13 23.97 -3.68
CA ALA A 217 -12.57 23.96 -5.02
C ALA A 217 -11.04 23.93 -4.95
N SER A 218 -10.44 22.97 -5.64
CA SER A 218 -8.99 22.92 -5.89
C SER A 218 -8.73 22.90 -7.39
N LYS A 219 -7.54 23.35 -7.77
CA LYS A 219 -7.03 23.18 -9.13
C LYS A 219 -6.17 21.92 -9.17
N GLU A 220 -6.49 21.02 -10.10
CA GLU A 220 -5.67 19.85 -10.42
C GLU A 220 -4.95 20.12 -11.75
N TYR A 221 -3.69 19.72 -11.84
CA TYR A 221 -2.82 20.01 -12.97
C TYR A 221 -2.40 18.68 -13.59
N PRO A 222 -2.98 18.27 -14.73
CA PRO A 222 -2.63 17.00 -15.38
C PRO A 222 -1.14 16.90 -15.66
N LEU A 223 -0.50 15.86 -15.14
CA LEU A 223 0.96 15.70 -15.13
C LEU A 223 1.59 15.90 -16.51
N GLU A 224 1.16 15.12 -17.50
CA GLU A 224 1.70 15.15 -18.87
C GLU A 224 1.58 16.53 -19.52
N ARG A 225 0.39 17.15 -19.44
CA ARG A 225 0.13 18.49 -20.00
C ARG A 225 0.94 19.56 -19.30
N THR A 226 1.08 19.45 -17.98
CA THR A 226 1.86 20.39 -17.16
C THR A 226 3.34 20.30 -17.50
N LEU A 227 3.89 19.08 -17.61
CA LEU A 227 5.29 18.87 -17.99
C LEU A 227 5.55 19.35 -19.42
N SER A 228 4.62 19.13 -20.34
CA SER A 228 4.72 19.63 -21.72
C SER A 228 4.83 21.16 -21.75
N ALA A 229 3.96 21.87 -21.04
CA ALA A 229 3.99 23.35 -20.98
C ALA A 229 5.30 23.86 -20.36
N LEU A 230 5.76 23.23 -19.28
CA LEU A 230 7.04 23.57 -18.64
C LEU A 230 8.23 23.34 -19.60
N ALA A 231 8.28 22.19 -20.28
CA ALA A 231 9.34 21.85 -21.23
C ALA A 231 9.37 22.82 -22.41
N SER A 232 8.21 23.19 -22.96
CA SER A 232 8.13 24.17 -24.04
C SER A 232 8.64 25.56 -23.63
N ALA A 233 8.45 25.95 -22.37
CA ALA A 233 8.86 27.27 -21.88
C ALA A 233 10.34 27.33 -21.46
N THR A 234 10.92 26.23 -20.96
CA THR A 234 12.29 26.19 -20.44
C THR A 234 13.30 25.55 -21.39
N GLY A 235 12.85 24.69 -22.31
CA GLY A 235 13.71 23.83 -23.11
C GLY A 235 14.32 22.66 -22.32
N GLU A 236 13.90 22.44 -21.07
CA GLU A 236 14.34 21.33 -20.23
C GLU A 236 13.53 20.06 -20.52
N THR A 237 14.10 18.89 -20.22
CA THR A 237 13.39 17.62 -20.39
C THR A 237 12.33 17.40 -19.30
N PRO A 238 11.26 16.64 -19.58
CA PRO A 238 10.23 16.32 -18.59
C PRO A 238 10.78 15.69 -17.30
N GLU A 239 11.83 14.87 -17.39
CA GLU A 239 12.48 14.20 -16.26
C GLU A 239 13.20 15.21 -15.34
N ALA A 240 13.92 16.17 -15.93
CA ALA A 240 14.60 17.22 -15.19
C ALA A 240 13.61 18.16 -14.48
N LEU A 241 12.48 18.45 -15.14
CA LEU A 241 11.41 19.28 -14.58
C LEU A 241 10.66 18.55 -13.46
N LEU A 242 10.38 17.26 -13.62
CA LEU A 242 9.75 16.45 -12.58
C LEU A 242 10.62 16.36 -11.31
N ALA A 243 11.94 16.21 -11.46
CA ALA A 243 12.87 16.20 -10.33
C ALA A 243 12.91 17.54 -9.56
N GLN A 244 12.62 18.65 -10.24
CA GLN A 244 12.57 19.98 -9.61
C GLN A 244 11.22 20.28 -8.93
N VAL A 245 10.15 19.61 -9.37
CA VAL A 245 8.79 19.82 -8.87
C VAL A 245 8.42 18.68 -7.94
N GLY A 246 8.70 18.84 -6.65
CA GLY A 246 8.35 17.85 -5.62
C GLY A 246 6.84 17.57 -5.49
N SER A 247 5.98 18.47 -5.99
CA SER A 247 4.53 18.27 -6.11
C SER A 247 3.92 19.17 -7.18
N ILE A 248 2.95 18.66 -7.94
CA ILE A 248 2.22 19.44 -8.96
C ILE A 248 0.92 19.99 -8.37
N ASP A 249 1.08 20.96 -7.49
CA ASP A 249 0.00 21.77 -6.97
C ASP A 249 0.22 23.25 -7.31
N LYS A 250 -0.84 24.06 -7.20
CA LYS A 250 -0.79 25.48 -7.56
C LYS A 250 0.36 26.22 -6.89
N LYS A 251 0.59 25.98 -5.58
CA LYS A 251 1.60 26.71 -4.80
C LYS A 251 3.00 26.37 -5.31
N SER A 252 3.25 25.10 -5.58
CA SER A 252 4.53 24.59 -6.07
C SER A 252 4.83 25.06 -7.49
N LEU A 253 3.83 25.05 -8.38
CA LEU A 253 3.97 25.60 -9.73
C LEU A 253 4.17 27.12 -9.73
N ASP A 254 3.43 27.87 -8.92
CA ASP A 254 3.63 29.33 -8.77
C ASP A 254 5.06 29.65 -8.29
N ALA A 255 5.59 28.86 -7.35
CA ALA A 255 6.96 29.00 -6.87
C ALA A 255 7.99 28.67 -7.97
N LEU A 256 7.76 27.61 -8.75
CA LEU A 256 8.64 27.24 -9.86
C LEU A 256 8.65 28.32 -10.95
N VAL A 257 7.48 28.80 -11.39
CA VAL A 257 7.39 29.86 -12.41
C VAL A 257 8.12 31.11 -11.95
N LYS A 258 8.01 31.48 -10.67
CA LYS A 258 8.76 32.61 -10.09
C LYS A 258 10.27 32.39 -10.12
N LYS A 259 10.74 31.16 -9.90
CA LYS A 259 12.16 30.79 -10.01
C LYS A 259 12.62 30.87 -11.48
N LEU A 260 11.86 30.29 -12.40
CA LEU A 260 12.16 30.26 -13.85
C LEU A 260 12.11 31.65 -14.49
N ALA A 261 11.31 32.58 -13.98
CA ALA A 261 11.27 33.95 -14.48
C ALA A 261 12.66 34.63 -14.52
N LYS A 262 13.61 34.19 -13.69
CA LYS A 262 15.00 34.67 -13.70
C LYS A 262 15.80 34.18 -14.92
N SER A 263 15.47 33.01 -15.49
CA SER A 263 16.19 32.42 -16.62
C SER A 263 15.48 32.66 -17.96
N ILE A 264 14.16 32.48 -18.01
CA ILE A 264 13.38 32.59 -19.27
C ILE A 264 12.83 34.00 -19.52
N GLY A 265 12.96 34.91 -18.55
CA GLY A 265 12.44 36.27 -18.61
C GLY A 265 10.98 36.41 -18.16
N LYS A 266 10.60 37.62 -17.76
CA LYS A 266 9.31 37.92 -17.11
C LYS A 266 8.10 37.67 -18.02
N ASP A 267 8.21 38.00 -19.31
CA ASP A 267 7.10 37.88 -20.26
C ASP A 267 6.79 36.41 -20.57
N ARG A 268 7.83 35.60 -20.80
CA ARG A 268 7.69 34.15 -20.98
C ARG A 268 7.17 33.45 -19.73
N ALA A 269 7.63 33.84 -18.55
CA ALA A 269 7.09 33.31 -17.30
C ALA A 269 5.62 33.67 -17.09
N THR A 270 5.19 34.84 -17.54
CA THR A 270 3.78 35.26 -17.49
C THR A 270 2.92 34.41 -18.43
N LEU A 271 3.39 34.15 -19.65
CA LEU A 271 2.73 33.26 -20.60
C LEU A 271 2.64 31.82 -20.07
N LEU A 272 3.75 31.29 -19.54
CA LEU A 272 3.78 29.96 -18.92
C LEU A 272 2.76 29.86 -17.77
N LYS A 273 2.67 30.88 -16.91
CA LYS A 273 1.66 30.89 -15.84
C LYS A 273 0.24 30.82 -16.39
N ALA A 274 -0.06 31.60 -17.43
CA ALA A 274 -1.37 31.61 -18.06
C ALA A 274 -1.72 30.25 -18.69
N GLU A 275 -0.75 29.61 -19.35
CA GLU A 275 -0.89 28.28 -19.93
C GLU A 275 -1.14 27.21 -18.85
N LEU A 276 -0.36 27.22 -17.76
CA LEU A 276 -0.56 26.31 -16.62
C LEU A 276 -1.94 26.52 -15.97
N ASP A 277 -2.39 27.77 -15.82
CA ASP A 277 -3.71 28.07 -15.29
C ASP A 277 -4.85 27.64 -16.22
N ALA A 278 -4.62 27.58 -17.53
CA ALA A 278 -5.57 27.10 -18.54
C ALA A 278 -5.60 25.56 -18.63
N ILE A 279 -4.48 24.89 -18.37
CA ILE A 279 -4.39 23.43 -18.24
C ILE A 279 -5.06 22.94 -16.95
N ALA A 280 -5.11 23.79 -15.92
CA ALA A 280 -5.66 23.43 -14.63
C ALA A 280 -7.16 23.10 -14.70
N GLU A 281 -7.52 21.95 -14.16
CA GLU A 281 -8.90 21.48 -14.07
C GLU A 281 -9.47 21.80 -12.68
N LYS A 282 -10.71 22.30 -12.63
CA LYS A 282 -11.39 22.53 -11.35
C LYS A 282 -11.90 21.21 -10.81
N ARG A 283 -11.45 20.88 -9.60
CA ARG A 283 -11.95 19.74 -8.84
C ARG A 283 -12.67 20.23 -7.60
N PHE A 284 -13.84 19.66 -7.34
CA PHE A 284 -14.58 19.90 -6.12
C PHE A 284 -14.39 18.72 -5.18
N SER A 285 -14.08 19.02 -3.92
CA SER A 285 -13.97 18.04 -2.86
C SER A 285 -14.83 18.49 -1.68
N GLN A 286 -15.58 17.56 -1.09
CA GLN A 286 -16.23 17.81 0.17
C GLN A 286 -15.18 17.74 1.29
N ARG A 287 -15.10 18.80 2.09
CA ARG A 287 -14.23 18.88 3.26
C ARG A 287 -15.06 18.95 4.52
N PHE A 288 -14.69 18.09 5.47
CA PHE A 288 -15.22 18.13 6.82
C PHE A 288 -14.44 19.15 7.64
N TRP A 289 -15.18 20.05 8.29
CA TRP A 289 -14.63 21.13 9.07
C TRP A 289 -15.13 21.04 10.51
N ALA A 290 -14.23 21.21 11.46
CA ALA A 290 -14.51 21.22 12.89
C ALA A 290 -13.81 22.43 13.51
N LYS A 291 -14.56 23.28 14.23
CA LYS A 291 -14.00 24.47 14.90
C LYS A 291 -14.67 24.67 16.24
N GLU A 292 -13.87 24.93 17.27
CA GLU A 292 -14.37 25.31 18.59
C GLU A 292 -15.28 26.54 18.50
N VAL A 293 -16.36 26.48 19.25
CA VAL A 293 -17.27 27.61 19.44
C VAL A 293 -16.74 28.42 20.61
N ALA A 294 -16.46 29.70 20.36
CA ALA A 294 -16.06 30.66 21.38
C ALA A 294 -17.22 30.96 22.34
#